data_AF-A0A6V7J7M6-F1
#
_entry.id   AF-A0A6V7J7M6-F1
#
_cell.length_a   1.000
_cell.length_b   1.000
_cell.length_c   1.000
_cell.angle_alpha   90.00
_cell.angle_beta   90.00
_cell.angle_gamma   90.00
#
_symmetry.space_group_name_H-M   'P 1'
#
loop_
_entity.id
_entity.type
_entity.pdbx_description
1 polymer ?
#
loop_
_entity_poly.entity_id
_entity_poly.type
_entity_poly.pdbx_seq_one_letter_code
_entity_poly.pdbx_strand_id
1 'polypeptide(L)'
;ICREPCLNQGRCIGPDRCACIYGYTGRRCESDYRTGPCYTKVRNGQCLVHLQGVVCTRQMCCATVGKGWGHPCERCPARLECEIGHIKSQGQCV
;
A
#
# COMPACT_ATOMS: atom_id res chain seq x y z
N ILE A 1 -11.46 5.26 -23.80
CA ILE A 1 -12.04 4.12 -23.06
C ILE A 1 -10.89 3.20 -22.69
N CYS A 2 -10.77 2.82 -21.42
CA CYS A 2 -9.67 2.01 -20.91
C CYS A 2 -9.88 0.55 -21.33
N ARG A 3 -8.83 -0.11 -21.83
CA ARG A 3 -8.91 -1.53 -22.19
C ARG A 3 -9.02 -2.40 -20.94
N GLU A 4 -8.27 -2.05 -19.90
CA GLU A 4 -8.33 -2.70 -18.60
C GLU A 4 -9.02 -1.80 -17.58
N PRO A 5 -9.79 -2.36 -16.62
CA PRO A 5 -10.44 -1.58 -15.59
C PRO A 5 -9.42 -0.96 -14.63
N CYS A 6 -9.68 0.28 -14.23
CA CYS A 6 -8.95 0.95 -13.15
C CYS A 6 -9.28 0.28 -11.81
N LEU A 7 -8.25 -0.04 -11.01
CA LEU A 7 -8.36 -0.61 -9.68
C LEU A 7 -8.56 0.49 -8.62
N ASN A 8 -8.81 0.10 -7.37
CA ASN A 8 -8.89 0.99 -6.20
C ASN A 8 -9.77 2.23 -6.43
N GLN A 9 -10.94 2.02 -7.06
CA GLN A 9 -11.92 3.08 -7.32
C GLN A 9 -11.43 4.20 -8.27
N GLY A 10 -10.40 3.93 -9.06
CA GLY A 10 -9.95 4.83 -10.12
C GLY A 10 -11.01 5.01 -11.21
N ARG A 11 -11.07 6.22 -11.79
CA ARG A 11 -11.98 6.56 -12.89
C ARG A 11 -11.26 6.54 -14.22
N CYS A 12 -11.79 5.84 -15.21
CA CYS A 12 -11.25 5.92 -16.56
C CYS A 12 -11.53 7.30 -17.18
N ILE A 13 -10.47 8.02 -17.57
CA ILE A 13 -10.56 9.37 -18.14
C ILE A 13 -10.03 9.46 -19.59
N GLY A 14 -9.46 8.38 -20.13
CA GLY A 14 -8.90 8.36 -21.49
C GLY A 14 -8.62 6.93 -21.99
N PRO A 15 -8.00 6.76 -23.17
CA PRO A 15 -7.44 5.49 -23.62
C PRO A 15 -6.28 5.10 -22.67
N ASP A 16 -6.41 3.97 -21.98
CA ASP A 16 -5.45 3.43 -21.01
C ASP A 16 -4.94 4.44 -19.95
N ARG A 17 -5.80 5.43 -19.62
CA ARG A 17 -5.52 6.48 -18.64
C ARG A 17 -6.58 6.48 -17.54
N CYS A 18 -6.15 6.11 -16.34
CA CYS A 18 -6.94 6.15 -15.12
C CYS A 18 -6.63 7.40 -14.29
N ALA A 19 -7.68 8.06 -13.78
CA ALA A 19 -7.58 9.04 -12.71
C ALA A 19 -7.74 8.31 -11.37
N CYS A 20 -6.65 8.26 -10.60
CA CYS A 20 -6.62 7.56 -9.33
C CYS A 20 -7.07 8.45 -8.18
N ILE A 21 -7.68 7.85 -7.17
CA ILE A 21 -7.98 8.55 -5.92
C ILE A 21 -6.67 8.84 -5.15
N TYR A 22 -6.73 9.80 -4.23
CA TYR A 22 -5.57 10.12 -3.39
C TYR A 22 -5.07 8.88 -2.66
N GLY A 23 -3.77 8.60 -2.78
CA GLY A 23 -3.15 7.42 -2.22
C GLY A 23 -2.89 6.26 -3.19
N TYR A 24 -3.38 6.32 -4.43
CA TYR A 24 -3.16 5.27 -5.43
C TYR A 24 -2.56 5.79 -6.72
N THR A 25 -1.56 5.09 -7.24
CA THR A 25 -0.82 5.41 -8.47
C THR A 25 -0.66 4.17 -9.35
N GLY A 26 -0.06 4.35 -10.53
CA GLY A 26 0.07 3.32 -11.55
C GLY A 26 -0.88 3.54 -12.71
N ARG A 27 -0.71 2.78 -13.80
CA ARG A 27 -1.53 2.97 -15.01
C ARG A 27 -3.00 2.65 -14.74
N ARG A 28 -3.24 1.74 -13.81
CA ARG A 28 -4.55 1.23 -13.38
C ARG A 28 -4.81 1.52 -11.90
N CYS A 29 -4.09 2.44 -11.26
CA CYS A 29 -4.23 2.72 -9.82
C CYS A 29 -3.94 1.50 -8.92
N GLU A 30 -3.07 0.60 -9.38
CA GLU A 30 -2.71 -0.65 -8.73
C GLU A 30 -1.77 -0.48 -7.52
N SER A 31 -0.99 0.60 -7.49
CA SER A 31 0.02 0.84 -6.46
C SER A 31 -0.52 1.74 -5.35
N ASP A 32 -0.60 1.22 -4.14
CA ASP A 32 -0.97 1.96 -2.93
C ASP A 32 0.24 2.74 -2.38
N TYR A 33 0.23 4.06 -2.56
CA TYR A 33 1.24 4.98 -2.03
C TYR A 33 0.76 5.74 -0.78
N ARG A 34 -0.40 5.39 -0.22
CA ARG A 34 -0.86 6.03 1.02
C ARG A 34 0.23 5.92 2.07
N THR A 35 0.46 7.03 2.77
CA THR A 35 1.45 7.14 3.85
C THR A 35 0.74 7.20 5.18
N GLY A 36 1.26 6.49 6.18
CA GLY A 36 0.60 6.38 7.48
C GLY A 36 1.53 5.84 8.56
N PRO A 37 1.05 5.77 9.82
CA PRO A 37 1.80 5.20 10.92
C PRO A 37 2.04 3.71 10.70
N CYS A 38 3.27 3.26 10.93
CA CYS A 38 3.63 1.86 10.92
C CYS A 38 3.59 1.29 12.34
N TYR A 39 2.98 0.12 12.50
CA TYR A 39 2.83 -0.56 13.77
C TYR A 39 3.60 -1.86 13.80
N THR A 40 4.43 -2.05 14.82
CA THR A 40 5.23 -3.28 15.01
C THR A 40 4.45 -4.37 15.74
N LYS A 41 3.35 -4.02 16.41
CA LYS A 41 2.50 -4.96 17.16
C LYS A 41 1.03 -4.74 16.86
N VAL A 42 0.35 -5.82 16.47
CA VAL A 42 -1.10 -5.87 16.26
C VAL A 42 -1.69 -6.95 17.17
N ARG A 43 -2.78 -6.63 17.90
CA ARG A 43 -3.51 -7.58 18.74
C ARG A 43 -5.01 -7.45 18.50
N ASN A 44 -5.72 -8.54 18.22
CA ASN A 44 -7.17 -8.56 17.98
C ASN A 44 -7.69 -7.55 16.94
N GLY A 45 -6.82 -7.08 16.03
CA GLY A 45 -7.19 -6.13 14.96
C GLY A 45 -6.88 -4.69 15.31
N GLN A 46 -6.37 -4.46 16.52
CA GLN A 46 -5.89 -3.17 16.97
C GLN A 46 -4.37 -3.06 16.78
N CYS A 47 -3.97 -1.99 16.12
CA CYS A 47 -2.60 -1.55 15.96
C CYS A 47 -2.16 -0.84 17.25
N LEU A 48 -1.18 -1.40 17.97
CA LEU A 48 -0.82 -0.95 19.33
C LEU A 48 0.42 -0.06 19.34
N VAL A 49 1.58 -0.66 19.03
CA VAL A 49 2.88 0.01 19.11
C VAL A 49 3.19 0.60 17.75
N HIS A 50 3.08 1.92 17.61
CA HIS A 50 3.49 2.64 16.41
C HIS A 50 4.94 3.12 16.55
N LEU A 51 5.64 3.21 15.41
CA LEU A 51 6.93 3.87 15.32
C LEU A 51 6.70 5.40 15.27
N GLN A 52 6.93 6.08 16.40
CA GLN A 52 6.80 7.54 16.49
C GLN A 52 7.72 8.24 15.49
N GLY A 53 7.18 9.22 14.76
CA GLY A 53 7.92 9.99 13.76
C GLY A 53 8.17 9.29 12.43
N VAL A 54 7.76 8.02 12.28
CA VAL A 54 7.91 7.27 11.03
C VAL A 54 6.56 7.20 10.31
N VAL A 55 6.43 8.01 9.26
CA VAL A 55 5.33 7.89 8.30
C VAL A 55 5.89 7.21 7.05
N CYS A 56 5.38 6.02 6.75
CA CYS A 56 5.80 5.26 5.58
C CYS A 56 4.60 4.65 4.86
N THR A 57 4.83 4.07 3.69
CA THR A 57 3.76 3.37 2.94
C THR A 57 3.46 2.01 3.56
N ARG A 58 2.26 1.48 3.31
CA ARG A 58 1.89 0.13 3.78
C ARG A 58 2.91 -0.91 3.34
N GLN A 59 3.33 -0.83 2.08
CA GLN A 59 4.33 -1.74 1.52
C GLN A 59 5.65 -1.65 2.28
N MET A 60 6.17 -0.44 2.55
CA MET A 60 7.42 -0.27 3.29
C MET A 60 7.32 -0.78 4.73
N CYS A 61 6.20 -0.50 5.41
CA CYS A 61 5.95 -0.99 6.76
C CYS A 61 5.93 -2.52 6.80
N CYS A 62 5.18 -3.15 5.90
CA CYS A 62 5.03 -4.60 5.86
C CYS A 62 6.24 -5.32 5.28
N ALA A 63 7.03 -4.68 4.41
CA ALA A 63 8.27 -5.23 3.87
C ALA A 63 9.42 -5.24 4.89
N THR A 64 9.27 -4.59 6.04
CA THR A 64 10.31 -4.53 7.08
C THR A 64 9.87 -5.29 8.34
N VAL A 65 9.65 -4.59 9.45
CA VAL A 65 9.28 -5.17 10.75
C VAL A 65 7.81 -4.91 11.14
N GLY A 66 7.08 -4.18 10.29
CA GLY A 66 5.69 -3.82 10.54
C GLY A 66 4.75 -5.03 10.52
N LYS A 67 3.77 -5.00 11.43
CA LYS A 67 2.66 -5.96 11.52
C LYS A 67 1.32 -5.34 11.15
N GLY A 68 1.21 -4.02 11.22
CA GLY A 68 0.03 -3.28 10.79
C GLY A 68 0.39 -1.86 10.39
N TRP A 69 -0.50 -1.20 9.67
CA TRP A 69 -0.24 0.09 9.06
C TRP A 69 -1.52 0.92 8.96
N GLY A 70 -1.39 2.24 9.14
CA GLY A 70 -2.47 3.21 8.85
C GLY A 70 -3.54 3.35 9.93
N HIS A 71 -4.48 4.26 9.65
CA HIS A 71 -5.73 4.46 10.39
C HIS A 71 -6.87 4.56 9.35
N PRO A 72 -7.80 3.62 9.25
CA PRO A 72 -7.99 2.41 10.07
C PRO A 72 -6.81 1.42 9.98
N CYS A 73 -6.62 0.60 11.02
CA CYS A 73 -5.52 -0.37 11.12
C CYS A 73 -5.64 -1.46 10.05
N GLU A 74 -4.78 -1.42 9.04
CA GLU A 74 -4.65 -2.46 8.03
C GLU A 74 -3.55 -3.45 8.47
N ARG A 75 -3.89 -4.73 8.63
CA ARG A 75 -2.90 -5.76 8.94
C ARG A 75 -2.02 -6.02 7.73
N CYS A 76 -0.73 -6.25 7.97
CA CYS A 76 0.17 -6.67 6.91
C CYS A 76 -0.23 -8.05 6.35
N PRO A 77 -0.13 -8.24 5.03
CA PRO A 77 -0.43 -9.53 4.43
C PRO A 77 0.57 -10.59 4.91
N ALA A 78 0.08 -11.81 5.14
CA ALA A 78 0.94 -12.93 5.56
C ALA A 78 1.93 -13.36 4.47
N ARG A 79 1.60 -13.09 3.20
CA ARG A 79 2.45 -13.35 2.03
C ARG A 79 2.72 -12.04 1.31
N LEU A 80 3.98 -11.60 1.36
CA LEU A 80 4.45 -10.48 0.56
C LEU A 80 4.79 -10.98 -0.86
N GLU A 81 4.65 -10.11 -1.85
CA GLU A 81 5.08 -10.41 -3.23
C GLU A 81 6.60 -10.33 -3.37
N CYS A 82 7.27 -9.55 -2.52
CA CYS A 82 8.71 -9.37 -2.47
C CYS A 82 9.28 -9.90 -1.16
N GLU A 83 10.57 -10.22 -1.15
CA GLU A 83 11.29 -10.56 0.08
C GLU A 83 11.34 -9.38 1.05
N ILE A 84 11.50 -9.70 2.34
CA ILE A 84 11.64 -8.69 3.39
C ILE A 84 12.84 -7.81 3.07
N GLY A 85 12.64 -6.49 3.07
CA GLY A 85 13.63 -5.48 2.70
C GLY A 85 13.38 -4.84 1.33
N HIS A 86 12.56 -5.45 0.47
CA HIS A 86 12.28 -4.96 -0.88
C HIS A 86 10.84 -4.48 -1.04
N ILE A 87 10.66 -3.40 -1.80
CA ILE A 87 9.34 -2.86 -2.14
C ILE A 87 9.02 -3.12 -3.61
N LYS A 88 7.74 -3.31 -3.93
CA LYS A 88 7.31 -3.53 -5.31
C LYS A 88 7.15 -2.20 -6.03
N SER A 89 8.06 -1.90 -6.95
CA SER A 89 7.99 -0.73 -7.83
C SER A 89 7.79 -1.19 -9.28
N GLN A 90 6.68 -0.80 -9.90
CA GLN A 90 6.32 -1.14 -11.29
C GLN A 90 6.40 -2.64 -11.65
N GLY A 91 6.13 -3.53 -10.68
CA GLY A 91 6.17 -4.98 -10.90
C GLY A 91 7.51 -5.64 -10.59
N GLN A 92 8.51 -4.87 -10.15
CA GLN A 92 9.81 -5.39 -9.74
C GLN A 92 10.07 -5.11 -8.26
N CYS A 93 10.70 -6.07 -7.58
CA CYS A 93 11.15 -5.90 -6.21
C CYS A 93 12.47 -5.12 -6.23
N VAL A 94 12.47 -3.94 -5.62
CA VAL A 94 13.65 -3.04 -5.50
C VAL A 94 14.02 -2.87 -4.05
#